data_AF-A0A9E5GF02-F1
#
_entry.id   AF-A0A9E5GF02-F1
#
_cell.length_a   1.000
_cell.length_b   1.000
_cell.length_c   1.000
_cell.angle_alpha   90.00
_cell.angle_beta   90.00
_cell.angle_gamma   90.00
#
_symmetry.space_group_name_H-M   'P 1'
#
loop_
_entity.id
_entity.type
_entity.pdbx_description
1 polymer ?
#
loop_
_entity_poly.entity_id
_entity_poly.type
_entity_poly.pdbx_seq_one_letter_code
_entity_poly.pdbx_strand_id
1 'polypeptide(L)'
;MVKNLRRIFKSAVLILVVGTLLFFLFPRDTFTLIVREQQTKHELARCTVESGDEIIFSWIHSIELIPWIEHFVIQDDGSFLLQKFAVAGFGAGIPENKGVVSLQDGMVVMDHINQQFDEIRWIHSQTALVSIKVAGTSFITGK
;
A
#
# COMPACT_ATOMS: atom_id res chain seq x y z
N MET A 1 -31.29 30.42 30.78
CA MET A 1 -31.27 29.56 29.57
C MET A 1 -29.88 29.48 28.89
N VAL A 2 -29.18 30.60 28.65
CA VAL A 2 -27.91 30.66 27.88
C VAL A 2 -26.71 29.94 28.55
N LYS A 3 -26.61 29.92 29.88
CA LYS A 3 -25.48 29.27 30.60
C LYS A 3 -25.43 27.76 30.40
N ASN A 4 -26.58 27.08 30.32
CA ASN A 4 -26.64 25.63 30.06
C ASN A 4 -26.22 25.31 28.63
N LEU A 5 -26.58 26.15 27.66
CA LEU A 5 -26.19 25.95 26.25
C LEU A 5 -24.67 26.04 26.05
N ARG A 6 -24.01 27.03 26.69
CA ARG A 6 -22.54 27.12 26.69
C ARG A 6 -21.85 25.94 27.38
N ARG A 7 -22.48 25.37 28.42
CA ARG A 7 -21.96 24.19 29.14
C ARG A 7 -22.05 22.94 28.27
N ILE A 8 -23.21 22.71 27.63
CA ILE A 8 -23.43 21.61 26.68
C ILE A 8 -22.46 21.71 25.51
N PHE A 9 -22.26 22.91 24.94
CA PHE A 9 -21.33 23.11 23.83
C PHE A 9 -19.87 22.79 24.22
N LYS A 10 -19.42 23.22 25.40
CA LYS A 10 -18.09 22.88 25.91
C LYS A 10 -17.92 21.38 26.14
N SER A 11 -18.93 20.71 26.69
CA SER A 11 -18.93 19.26 26.88
C SER A 11 -18.90 18.51 25.55
N ALA A 12 -19.65 18.96 24.55
CA ALA A 12 -19.65 18.37 23.21
C ALA A 12 -18.28 18.50 22.52
N VAL A 13 -17.65 19.68 22.62
CA VAL A 13 -16.29 19.90 22.11
C VAL A 13 -15.28 19.02 22.84
N LEU A 14 -15.39 18.88 24.17
CA LEU A 14 -14.49 18.01 24.95
C LEU A 14 -14.65 16.54 24.56
N ILE A 15 -15.88 16.05 24.38
CA ILE A 15 -16.15 14.68 23.93
C ILE A 15 -15.60 14.46 22.52
N LEU A 16 -15.76 15.43 21.62
CA LEU A 16 -15.19 15.35 20.26
C LEU A 16 -13.67 15.23 20.32
N VAL A 17 -13.00 16.11 21.07
CA VAL A 17 -11.54 16.11 21.21
C VAL A 17 -11.04 14.80 21.83
N VAL A 18 -11.68 14.34 22.91
CA VAL A 18 -11.34 13.07 23.56
C VAL A 18 -11.60 11.89 22.63
N GLY A 19 -12.71 11.89 21.89
CA GLY A 19 -13.04 10.87 20.90
C GLY A 19 -12.03 10.81 19.76
N THR A 20 -11.58 11.97 19.24
CA THR A 20 -10.53 12.04 18.21
C THR A 20 -9.19 11.57 18.75
N LEU A 21 -8.81 11.96 19.98
CA LEU A 21 -7.59 11.47 20.63
C LEU A 21 -7.63 9.96 20.84
N LEU A 22 -8.76 9.42 21.31
CA LEU A 22 -8.96 7.99 21.48
C LEU A 22 -8.93 7.26 20.13
N PHE A 23 -9.47 7.85 19.05
CA PHE A 23 -9.43 7.31 17.70
C PHE A 23 -7.99 7.08 17.21
N PHE A 24 -7.09 8.05 17.42
CA PHE A 24 -5.67 7.91 17.09
C PHE A 24 -4.89 6.98 18.02
N LEU A 25 -5.45 6.62 19.17
CA LEU A 25 -4.84 5.71 20.15
C LEU A 25 -5.34 4.27 20.01
N PHE A 26 -6.26 3.97 19.08
CA PHE A 26 -6.64 2.59 18.85
C PHE A 26 -5.43 1.83 18.29
N PRO A 27 -5.10 0.66 18.87
CA PRO A 27 -4.03 -0.18 18.36
C PRO A 27 -4.39 -0.59 16.93
N ARG A 28 -3.45 -0.39 16.01
CA ARG A 28 -3.54 -0.99 14.67
C ARG A 28 -3.14 -2.45 14.78
N ASP A 29 -3.80 -3.29 14.02
CA ASP A 29 -3.42 -4.70 13.95
C ASP A 29 -2.02 -4.82 13.34
N THR A 30 -1.16 -5.57 14.03
CA THR A 30 0.23 -5.80 13.62
C THR A 30 0.35 -7.14 12.91
N PHE A 31 1.04 -7.16 11.77
CA PHE A 31 1.28 -8.33 10.93
C PHE A 31 2.78 -8.55 10.69
N THR A 32 3.11 -9.72 10.15
CA THR A 32 4.46 -10.02 9.66
C THR A 32 4.42 -10.15 8.15
N LEU A 33 5.12 -9.26 7.45
CA LEU A 33 5.33 -9.35 6.01
C LEU A 33 6.50 -10.29 5.75
N ILE A 34 6.31 -11.27 4.86
CA ILE A 34 7.33 -12.27 4.53
C ILE A 34 7.49 -12.34 3.01
N VAL A 35 8.73 -12.23 2.55
CA VAL A 35 9.11 -12.57 1.17
C VAL A 35 9.73 -13.95 1.19
N ARG A 36 9.20 -14.86 0.38
CA ARG A 36 9.63 -16.27 0.33
C ARG A 36 9.64 -16.80 -1.08
N GLU A 37 10.47 -17.80 -1.33
CA GLU A 37 10.44 -18.54 -2.59
C GLU A 37 9.15 -19.36 -2.70
N GLN A 38 8.51 -19.34 -3.87
CA GLN A 38 7.19 -19.97 -4.05
C GLN A 38 7.22 -21.49 -3.88
N GLN A 39 8.28 -22.16 -4.37
CA GLN A 39 8.39 -23.63 -4.36
C GLN A 39 8.89 -24.17 -3.01
N THR A 40 10.06 -23.72 -2.56
CA THR A 40 10.70 -24.24 -1.33
C THR A 40 10.11 -23.64 -0.06
N LYS A 41 9.39 -22.51 -0.17
CA LYS A 41 8.93 -21.68 0.96
C LYS A 41 10.06 -21.12 1.81
N HIS A 42 11.30 -21.16 1.33
CA HIS A 42 12.44 -20.53 2.00
C HIS A 42 12.21 -19.02 2.12
N GLU A 43 12.29 -18.51 3.34
CA GLU A 43 12.13 -17.09 3.61
C GLU A 43 13.38 -16.32 3.21
N LEU A 44 13.19 -15.27 2.42
CA LEU A 44 14.24 -14.39 1.92
C LEU A 44 14.36 -13.14 2.79
N ALA A 45 13.25 -12.63 3.30
CA ALA A 45 13.20 -11.47 4.18
C ALA A 45 11.89 -11.43 4.97
N ARG A 46 11.91 -10.74 6.12
CA ARG A 46 10.71 -10.47 6.93
C ARG A 46 10.78 -9.12 7.62
N CYS A 47 9.63 -8.49 7.84
CA CYS A 47 9.49 -7.30 8.69
C CYS A 47 8.12 -7.26 9.36
N THR A 48 7.99 -6.45 10.41
CA THR A 48 6.69 -6.14 11.02
C THR A 48 6.03 -5.00 10.24
N VAL A 49 4.72 -5.12 10.02
CA VAL A 49 3.89 -4.10 9.36
C VAL A 49 2.60 -3.91 10.15
N GLU A 50 1.96 -2.76 10.01
CA GLU A 50 0.67 -2.45 10.62
C GLU A 50 -0.43 -2.30 9.57
N SER A 51 -1.69 -2.48 9.98
CA SER A 51 -2.82 -2.09 9.14
C SER A 51 -2.72 -0.62 8.73
N GLY A 52 -2.96 -0.37 7.44
CA GLY A 52 -2.80 0.93 6.80
C GLY A 52 -1.39 1.28 6.35
N ASP A 53 -0.38 0.43 6.58
CA ASP A 53 0.96 0.63 6.02
C ASP A 53 0.93 0.53 4.49
N GLU A 54 1.64 1.45 3.83
CA GLU A 54 1.84 1.42 2.38
C GLU A 54 3.02 0.52 2.02
N ILE A 55 2.81 -0.33 1.01
CA ILE A 55 3.84 -1.12 0.37
C ILE A 55 3.99 -0.65 -1.08
N ILE A 56 5.19 -0.19 -1.42
CA ILE A 56 5.52 0.21 -2.79
C ILE A 56 6.40 -0.87 -3.39
N PHE A 57 5.86 -1.57 -4.38
CA PHE A 57 6.56 -2.59 -5.12
C PHE A 57 6.99 -2.05 -6.48
N SER A 58 8.30 -1.97 -6.70
CA SER A 58 8.88 -1.40 -7.92
C SER A 58 9.75 -2.43 -8.64
N TRP A 59 9.47 -2.64 -9.92
CA TRP A 59 10.17 -3.63 -10.74
C TRP A 59 10.17 -3.23 -12.22
N ILE A 60 11.00 -3.89 -13.02
CA ILE A 60 11.14 -3.66 -14.46
C ILE A 60 10.53 -4.83 -15.23
N HIS A 61 9.60 -4.53 -16.13
CA HIS A 61 8.94 -5.52 -16.99
C HIS A 61 9.69 -5.75 -18.30
N SER A 62 9.74 -7.01 -18.72
CA SER A 62 10.21 -7.44 -20.05
C SER A 62 11.67 -7.07 -20.37
N ILE A 63 12.11 -7.39 -21.59
CA ILE A 63 13.37 -6.91 -22.20
C ILE A 63 13.27 -5.42 -22.57
N GLU A 64 12.06 -4.91 -22.72
CA GLU A 64 11.75 -3.53 -23.11
C GLU A 64 12.01 -2.51 -21.99
N LEU A 65 12.42 -3.00 -20.81
CA LEU A 65 12.81 -2.20 -19.65
C LEU A 65 11.71 -1.23 -19.18
N ILE A 66 10.47 -1.71 -19.09
CA ILE A 66 9.33 -0.88 -18.71
C ILE A 66 9.24 -0.80 -17.18
N PRO A 67 9.40 0.39 -16.56
CA PRO A 67 9.21 0.57 -15.13
C PRO A 67 7.78 0.29 -14.70
N TRP A 68 7.66 -0.43 -13.59
CA TRP A 68 6.40 -0.82 -12.98
C TRP A 68 6.40 -0.49 -11.50
N ILE A 69 5.38 0.25 -11.04
CA ILE A 69 5.24 0.65 -9.65
C ILE A 69 3.82 0.35 -9.19
N GLU A 70 3.70 -0.43 -8.13
CA GLU A 70 2.43 -0.84 -7.52
C GLU A 70 2.38 -0.40 -6.07
N HIS A 71 1.27 0.23 -5.68
CA HIS A 71 1.02 0.74 -4.34
C HIS A 71 -0.08 -0.07 -3.68
N PHE A 72 0.31 -0.81 -2.64
CA PHE A 72 -0.59 -1.60 -1.83
C PHE A 72 -0.75 -0.96 -0.45
N VAL A 73 -1.91 -1.18 0.17
CA VAL A 73 -2.16 -0.85 1.57
C VAL A 73 -2.52 -2.13 2.32
N ILE A 74 -1.85 -2.39 3.44
CA ILE A 74 -2.20 -3.51 4.34
C ILE A 74 -3.57 -3.25 4.95
N GLN A 75 -4.47 -4.22 4.82
CA GLN A 75 -5.82 -4.16 5.40
C GLN A 75 -5.84 -4.79 6.80
N ASP A 76 -6.95 -4.57 7.54
CA ASP A 76 -7.16 -5.11 8.88
C ASP A 76 -7.21 -6.65 8.93
N ASP A 77 -7.40 -7.31 7.80
CA ASP A 77 -7.34 -8.78 7.68
C ASP A 77 -5.94 -9.29 7.24
N GLY A 78 -4.96 -8.40 7.10
CA GLY A 78 -3.61 -8.70 6.64
C GLY A 78 -3.46 -8.85 5.12
N SER A 79 -4.54 -8.66 4.35
CA SER A 79 -4.47 -8.67 2.89
C SER A 79 -3.87 -7.37 2.32
N PHE A 80 -3.53 -7.41 1.04
CA PHE A 80 -2.97 -6.29 0.29
C PHE A 80 -4.06 -5.67 -0.60
N LEU A 81 -4.36 -4.40 -0.41
CA LEU A 81 -5.25 -3.64 -1.30
C LEU A 81 -4.43 -2.82 -2.30
N LEU A 82 -4.47 -3.20 -3.58
CA LEU A 82 -3.90 -2.40 -4.66
C LEU A 82 -4.75 -1.15 -4.88
N GLN A 83 -4.19 0.01 -4.57
CA GLN A 83 -4.85 1.31 -4.76
C GLN A 83 -4.41 1.98 -6.04
N LYS A 84 -3.10 2.00 -6.28
CA LYS A 84 -2.48 2.72 -7.38
C LYS A 84 -1.44 1.87 -8.09
N PHE A 85 -1.37 2.07 -9.39
CA PHE A 85 -0.50 1.37 -10.32
C PHE A 85 0.05 2.38 -11.32
N ALA A 86 1.34 2.31 -11.63
CA ALA A 86 1.98 3.16 -12.63
C ALA A 86 2.89 2.35 -13.55
N VAL A 87 2.81 2.60 -14.85
CA VAL A 87 3.58 1.90 -15.88
C VAL A 87 4.01 2.84 -17.01
N ALA A 88 5.24 2.69 -17.52
CA ALA A 88 5.78 3.56 -18.58
C ALA A 88 5.54 3.03 -20.01
N GLY A 89 4.39 2.39 -20.25
CA GLY A 89 4.09 1.81 -21.56
C GLY A 89 2.76 1.07 -21.59
N PHE A 90 2.31 0.74 -22.80
CA PHE A 90 1.19 -0.16 -23.05
C PHE A 90 1.68 -1.32 -23.91
N GLY A 91 1.18 -2.53 -23.66
CA GLY A 91 1.67 -3.75 -24.31
C GLY A 91 0.97 -5.00 -23.77
N ALA A 92 1.36 -6.16 -24.29
CA ALA A 92 0.79 -7.44 -23.87
C ALA A 92 1.07 -7.68 -22.37
N GLY A 93 0.02 -7.94 -21.60
CA GLY A 93 0.11 -8.20 -20.15
C GLY A 93 0.00 -6.96 -19.26
N ILE A 94 -0.06 -5.75 -19.83
CA ILE A 94 -0.34 -4.53 -19.05
C ILE A 94 -1.86 -4.39 -18.89
N PRO A 95 -2.40 -4.31 -17.66
CA PRO A 95 -3.83 -4.12 -17.41
C PRO A 95 -4.35 -2.88 -18.15
N GLU A 96 -5.55 -2.97 -18.72
CA GLU A 96 -6.21 -1.83 -19.34
C GLU A 96 -7.20 -1.16 -18.37
N ASN A 97 -7.13 0.17 -18.30
CA ASN A 97 -8.16 1.07 -17.79
C ASN A 97 -8.83 0.67 -16.46
N LYS A 98 -8.03 0.31 -15.44
CA LYS A 98 -8.57 0.11 -14.08
C LYS A 98 -8.68 1.44 -13.34
N GLY A 99 -9.83 1.66 -12.71
CA GLY A 99 -10.09 2.85 -11.91
C GLY A 99 -9.99 4.15 -12.71
N VAL A 100 -9.36 5.17 -12.13
CA VAL A 100 -9.14 6.48 -12.76
C VAL A 100 -7.77 6.50 -13.42
N VAL A 101 -7.74 6.77 -14.72
CA VAL A 101 -6.51 6.79 -15.52
C VAL A 101 -6.04 8.21 -15.75
N SER A 102 -4.74 8.46 -15.57
CA SER A 102 -4.09 9.74 -15.87
C SER A 102 -2.67 9.54 -16.38
N LEU A 103 -2.09 10.57 -16.99
CA LEU A 103 -0.68 10.60 -17.38
C LEU A 103 0.07 11.52 -16.42
N GLN A 104 1.11 11.01 -15.75
CA GLN A 104 1.93 11.75 -14.79
C GLN A 104 3.39 11.40 -15.04
N ASP A 105 4.24 12.39 -15.30
CA ASP A 105 5.69 12.22 -15.49
C ASP A 105 6.09 11.12 -16.50
N GLY A 106 5.32 10.99 -17.59
CA GLY A 106 5.53 9.95 -18.61
C GLY A 106 5.04 8.56 -18.23
N MET A 107 4.43 8.40 -17.04
CA MET A 107 3.82 7.17 -16.56
C MET A 107 2.30 7.21 -16.76
N VAL A 108 1.74 6.11 -17.23
CA VAL A 108 0.30 5.86 -17.16
C VAL A 108 -0.01 5.46 -15.73
N VAL A 109 -0.78 6.29 -15.04
CA VAL A 109 -1.18 6.08 -13.64
C VAL A 109 -2.64 5.66 -13.60
N MET A 110 -2.88 4.50 -12.99
CA MET A 110 -4.21 3.96 -12.68
C MET A 110 -4.41 4.02 -11.17
N ASP A 111 -5.40 4.77 -10.73
CA ASP A 111 -5.70 5.03 -9.32
C ASP A 111 -7.10 4.53 -8.96
N HIS A 112 -7.41 4.37 -7.67
CA HIS A 112 -8.68 3.86 -7.16
C HIS A 112 -9.04 2.47 -7.69
N ILE A 113 -8.04 1.59 -7.86
CA ILE A 113 -8.23 0.22 -8.38
C ILE A 113 -9.03 -0.64 -7.39
N ASN A 114 -8.75 -0.50 -6.09
CA ASN A 114 -9.44 -1.20 -4.98
C ASN A 114 -9.49 -2.72 -5.16
N GLN A 115 -8.38 -3.32 -5.60
CA GLN A 115 -8.30 -4.77 -5.79
C GLN A 115 -7.53 -5.42 -4.64
N GLN A 116 -8.14 -6.41 -3.99
CA GLN A 116 -7.58 -7.12 -2.84
C GLN A 116 -6.81 -8.39 -3.26
N PHE A 117 -5.73 -8.68 -2.55
CA PHE A 117 -4.88 -9.86 -2.75
C PHE A 117 -4.48 -10.44 -1.40
N ASP A 118 -4.52 -11.77 -1.25
CA ASP A 118 -4.00 -12.45 -0.06
C ASP A 118 -2.47 -12.56 -0.08
N GLU A 119 -1.89 -12.63 -1.28
CA GLU A 119 -0.45 -12.63 -1.50
C GLU A 119 -0.12 -12.08 -2.89
N ILE A 120 1.06 -11.47 -3.01
CA ILE A 120 1.59 -10.98 -4.27
C ILE A 120 2.56 -12.04 -4.81
N ARG A 121 2.26 -12.56 -6.00
CA ARG A 121 3.13 -13.50 -6.71
C ARG A 121 3.75 -12.82 -7.91
N TRP A 122 5.07 -12.89 -8.03
CA TRP A 122 5.78 -12.40 -9.19
C TRP A 122 6.91 -13.36 -9.57
N ILE A 123 7.36 -13.27 -10.82
CA ILE A 123 8.52 -14.02 -11.28
C ILE A 123 9.76 -13.24 -10.84
N HIS A 124 10.52 -13.82 -9.91
CA HIS A 124 11.77 -13.23 -9.46
C HIS A 124 12.86 -13.40 -10.53
N SER A 125 13.15 -12.33 -11.27
CA SER A 125 14.45 -12.16 -11.93
C SER A 125 15.36 -11.35 -11.01
N GLN A 126 16.62 -11.78 -10.86
CA GLN A 126 17.59 -11.09 -10.00
C GLN A 126 17.82 -9.63 -10.42
N THR A 127 17.57 -9.31 -11.69
CA THR A 127 17.82 -7.99 -12.28
C THR A 127 16.56 -7.12 -12.44
N ALA A 128 15.37 -7.69 -12.27
CA ALA A 128 14.12 -6.97 -12.54
C ALA A 128 13.56 -6.27 -11.31
N LEU A 129 13.88 -6.73 -10.10
CA LEU A 129 13.44 -6.07 -8.88
C LEU A 129 14.20 -4.76 -8.72
N VAL A 130 13.49 -3.65 -8.52
CA VAL A 130 14.10 -2.35 -8.16
C VAL A 130 14.07 -2.18 -6.64
N SER A 131 12.89 -2.27 -6.03
CA SER A 131 12.74 -2.22 -4.58
C SER A 131 11.37 -2.67 -4.09
N ILE A 132 11.31 -3.13 -2.85
CA ILE A 132 10.10 -3.19 -2.03
C ILE A 132 10.30 -2.21 -0.88
N LYS A 133 9.41 -1.24 -0.75
CA LYS A 133 9.39 -0.29 0.37
C LYS A 133 8.16 -0.53 1.23
N VAL A 134 8.30 -0.30 2.52
CA VAL A 134 7.23 -0.42 3.53
C VAL A 134 7.24 0.86 4.35
N ALA A 135 6.09 1.53 4.47
CA ALA A 135 5.94 2.80 5.20
C ALA A 135 7.05 3.82 4.85
N GLY A 136 7.37 3.93 3.55
CA GLY A 136 8.41 4.83 3.04
C GLY A 136 9.86 4.37 3.22
N THR A 137 10.12 3.27 3.96
CA THR A 137 11.47 2.74 4.22
C THR A 137 11.80 1.58 3.28
N SER A 138 13.05 1.47 2.81
CA SER A 138 13.47 0.34 1.97
C SER A 138 13.49 -0.95 2.78
N PHE A 139 12.72 -1.95 2.35
CA PHE A 139 12.69 -3.29 2.94
C PHE A 139 13.55 -4.26 2.13
N ILE A 140 13.42 -4.25 0.80
CA ILE A 140 14.29 -4.99 -0.12
C ILE A 140 14.74 -4.03 -1.22
N THR A 141 16.03 -4.02 -1.51
CA THR A 141 16.60 -3.31 -2.67
C THR A 141 17.02 -4.34 -3.71
N GLY A 142 16.71 -4.06 -4.97
CA GLY A 142 17.25 -4.79 -6.12
C GLY A 142 18.78 -4.80 -6.14
N LYS A 143 19.37 -5.83 -6.75
CA LYS A 143 20.82 -5.93 -6.93
C LYS A 143 21.22 -5.61 -8.36
#